data_AF-A0A9N9JMK3-F1
#
_entry.id   AF-A0A9N9JMK3-F1
#
_cell.length_a   1.000
_cell.length_b   1.000
_cell.length_c   1.000
_cell.angle_alpha   90.00
_cell.angle_beta   90.00
_cell.angle_gamma   90.00
#
_symmetry.space_group_name_H-M   'P 1'
#
loop_
_entity.id
_entity.type
_entity.pdbx_description
1 polymer ?
#
loop_
_entity_poly.entity_id
_entity_poly.type
_entity_poly.pdbx_seq_one_letter_code
_entity_poly.pdbx_strand_id
1 'polypeptide(L)'
;MSDNDIESESSINKEHSLINSDTWIDDYKKRIRSPADHYEIKPTVPDSLDPEKWADYRENLSNFLEYMNLEPIYSELVLIDKLLIDFPEESDQKIIEEYKKTVKDKNRPNTKHSRKIDTDQKKKTDTFYQRKGKRSRNVKFAKNLLTATRKLGNKELRKNFFNRAKFTMSILTDKDITPIIDEFYELFKDFQKT
;
A
#
# COMPACT_ATOMS: atom_id res chain seq x y z
N MET A 1 30.92 -28.98 -52.89
CA MET A 1 29.78 -28.22 -53.43
C MET A 1 28.63 -29.19 -53.63
N SER A 2 27.62 -29.11 -52.76
CA SER A 2 26.23 -29.47 -53.02
C SER A 2 25.46 -29.09 -51.76
N ASP A 3 24.80 -27.94 -51.85
CA ASP A 3 23.76 -27.52 -50.92
C ASP A 3 22.50 -28.36 -51.19
N ASN A 4 21.80 -28.70 -50.13
CA ASN A 4 20.35 -28.90 -50.15
C ASN A 4 19.84 -28.53 -48.75
N ASP A 5 19.16 -27.39 -48.70
CA ASP A 5 18.26 -26.99 -47.63
C ASP A 5 17.06 -27.94 -47.55
N ILE A 6 16.53 -28.18 -46.35
CA ILE A 6 15.16 -27.81 -45.97
C ILE A 6 14.96 -28.09 -44.47
N GLU A 7 14.33 -27.10 -43.87
CA GLU A 7 13.86 -26.88 -42.51
C GLU A 7 13.10 -28.03 -41.83
N SER A 8 12.90 -27.81 -40.52
CA SER A 8 11.69 -28.14 -39.74
C SER A 8 11.65 -29.45 -38.96
N GLU A 9 12.29 -29.44 -37.79
CA GLU A 9 11.66 -29.97 -36.57
C GLU A 9 11.70 -28.90 -35.48
N SER A 10 10.91 -27.85 -35.70
CA SER A 10 10.23 -27.18 -34.61
C SER A 10 9.31 -28.21 -33.95
N SER A 11 9.51 -28.51 -32.66
CA SER A 11 8.45 -28.84 -31.68
C SER A 11 9.01 -29.50 -30.42
N ILE A 12 10.09 -29.01 -29.82
CA ILE A 12 10.42 -29.44 -28.45
C ILE A 12 10.83 -28.21 -27.64
N ASN A 13 9.99 -27.90 -26.64
CA ASN A 13 10.17 -26.93 -25.56
C ASN A 13 9.83 -25.46 -25.87
N LYS A 14 8.63 -25.23 -26.41
CA LYS A 14 7.86 -23.99 -26.18
C LYS A 14 6.91 -24.17 -25.00
N GLU A 15 7.40 -24.76 -23.92
CA GLU A 15 6.62 -24.99 -22.69
C GLU A 15 7.49 -24.89 -21.44
N HIS A 16 8.41 -23.93 -21.41
CA HIS A 16 8.79 -23.36 -20.11
C HIS A 16 7.79 -22.25 -19.79
N SER A 17 6.71 -22.73 -19.19
CA SER A 17 5.71 -22.00 -18.43
C SER A 17 6.20 -20.64 -17.94
N LEU A 18 5.47 -19.59 -18.35
CA LEU A 18 5.42 -18.28 -17.72
C LEU A 18 4.93 -18.42 -16.26
N ILE A 19 5.74 -18.99 -15.38
CA ILE A 19 5.53 -18.93 -13.93
C ILE A 19 6.41 -17.79 -13.43
N ASN A 20 5.90 -16.59 -13.61
CA ASN A 20 6.18 -15.48 -12.72
C ASN A 20 4.87 -14.70 -12.62
N SER A 21 3.81 -15.37 -12.14
CA SER A 21 2.72 -14.63 -11.52
C SER A 21 3.34 -13.91 -10.32
N ASP A 22 3.06 -12.62 -10.21
CA ASP A 22 3.50 -11.78 -9.10
C ASP A 22 2.97 -12.39 -7.80
N THR A 23 3.77 -13.24 -7.14
CA THR A 23 3.35 -14.07 -5.99
C THR A 23 2.73 -13.24 -4.87
N TRP A 24 3.18 -11.99 -4.74
CA TRP A 24 2.64 -11.02 -3.79
C TRP A 24 1.16 -10.68 -4.05
N ILE A 25 0.70 -10.58 -5.31
CA ILE A 25 -0.71 -10.30 -5.64
C ILE A 25 -1.57 -11.44 -5.12
N ASP A 26 -1.19 -12.67 -5.42
CA ASP A 26 -1.94 -13.86 -5.02
C ASP A 26 -2.03 -13.99 -3.49
N ASP A 27 -0.94 -13.66 -2.79
CA ASP A 27 -0.92 -13.63 -1.33
C ASP A 27 -1.89 -12.61 -0.75
N TYR A 28 -1.92 -11.38 -1.29
CA TYR A 28 -2.87 -10.36 -0.83
C TYR A 28 -4.31 -10.68 -1.25
N LYS A 29 -4.54 -11.31 -2.41
CA LYS A 29 -5.86 -11.83 -2.82
C LYS A 29 -6.38 -12.89 -1.85
N LYS A 30 -5.52 -13.78 -1.36
CA LYS A 30 -5.89 -14.74 -0.31
C LYS A 30 -6.27 -14.02 0.98
N ARG A 31 -5.46 -13.03 1.41
CA ARG A 31 -5.73 -12.25 2.63
C ARG A 31 -7.09 -11.55 2.62
N ILE A 32 -7.48 -10.93 1.51
CA ILE A 32 -8.76 -10.20 1.42
C ILE A 32 -10.00 -11.11 1.42
N ARG A 33 -9.85 -12.39 1.08
CA ARG A 33 -10.93 -13.38 1.13
C ARG A 33 -11.20 -13.83 2.58
N SER A 34 -10.15 -13.89 3.40
CA SER A 34 -10.28 -14.19 4.82
C SER A 34 -10.87 -13.01 5.60
N PRO A 35 -11.72 -13.25 6.62
CA PRO A 35 -12.12 -12.23 7.57
C PRO A 35 -10.90 -11.59 8.25
N ALA A 36 -11.01 -10.31 8.59
CA ALA A 36 -10.00 -9.66 9.41
C ALA A 36 -10.26 -9.98 10.87
N ASP A 37 -9.30 -10.64 11.50
CA ASP A 37 -9.25 -10.74 12.95
C ASP A 37 -9.07 -9.34 13.57
N HIS A 38 -9.78 -9.08 14.68
CA HIS A 38 -9.62 -7.83 15.43
C HIS A 38 -8.39 -7.92 16.35
N TYR A 39 -7.30 -7.25 15.95
CA TYR A 39 -6.07 -7.12 16.74
C TYR A 39 -5.88 -5.69 17.25
N GLU A 40 -6.94 -5.04 17.73
CA GLU A 40 -6.85 -3.68 18.27
C GLU A 40 -6.18 -3.62 19.66
N ILE A 41 -6.07 -4.76 20.35
CA ILE A 41 -5.54 -4.86 21.71
C ILE A 41 -4.09 -5.35 21.66
N LYS A 42 -3.18 -4.58 22.28
CA LYS A 42 -1.79 -5.00 22.46
C LYS A 42 -1.75 -6.26 23.33
N PRO A 43 -1.11 -7.35 22.88
CA PRO A 43 -1.02 -8.57 23.67
C PRO A 43 -0.17 -8.36 24.93
N THR A 44 -0.56 -9.04 26.00
CA THR A 44 0.16 -9.00 27.29
C THR A 44 1.32 -9.98 27.26
N VAL A 45 2.47 -9.56 27.79
CA VAL A 45 3.65 -10.43 27.94
C VAL A 45 3.30 -11.58 28.88
N PRO A 46 3.60 -12.84 28.53
CA PRO A 46 3.35 -13.98 29.41
C PRO A 46 4.20 -13.91 30.69
N ASP A 47 3.58 -14.13 31.85
CA ASP A 47 4.26 -14.21 33.15
C ASP A 47 4.84 -15.62 33.44
N SER A 48 5.05 -16.44 32.39
CA SER A 48 5.46 -17.84 32.51
C SER A 48 6.56 -18.20 31.52
N LEU A 49 7.36 -19.23 31.86
CA LEU A 49 8.38 -19.80 30.96
C LEU A 49 7.81 -20.84 29.97
N ASP A 50 6.49 -20.96 29.89
CA ASP A 50 5.79 -21.90 29.02
C ASP A 50 6.02 -21.57 27.53
N PRO A 51 6.68 -22.45 26.75
CA PRO A 51 6.98 -22.20 25.35
C PRO A 51 5.74 -21.94 24.48
N GLU A 52 4.60 -22.57 24.79
CA GLU A 52 3.36 -22.42 24.01
C GLU A 52 2.80 -21.01 24.19
N LYS A 53 2.70 -20.53 25.43
CA LYS A 53 2.28 -19.14 25.72
C LYS A 53 3.19 -18.10 25.06
N TRP A 54 4.48 -18.39 24.96
CA TRP A 54 5.41 -17.53 24.24
C TRP A 54 5.23 -17.59 22.72
N ALA A 55 4.84 -18.74 22.16
CA ALA A 55 4.51 -18.87 20.75
C ALA A 55 3.26 -18.05 20.41
N ASP A 56 2.18 -18.22 21.18
CA ASP A 56 0.93 -17.48 21.03
C ASP A 56 1.13 -15.97 21.19
N TYR A 57 1.94 -15.55 22.17
CA TYR A 57 2.27 -14.14 22.35
C TYR A 57 2.99 -13.57 21.12
N ARG A 58 3.96 -14.29 20.55
CA ARG A 58 4.69 -13.82 19.37
C ARG A 58 3.79 -13.70 18.15
N GLU A 59 2.89 -14.67 17.95
CA GLU A 59 1.90 -14.61 16.86
C GLU A 59 0.97 -13.41 17.03
N ASN A 60 0.38 -13.25 18.22
CA ASN A 60 -0.52 -12.12 18.51
C ASN A 60 0.20 -10.77 18.42
N LEU A 61 1.46 -10.68 18.83
CA LEU A 61 2.26 -9.47 18.72
C LEU A 61 2.53 -9.13 17.25
N SER A 62 2.87 -10.12 16.43
CA SER A 62 3.05 -9.94 14.99
C SER A 62 1.77 -9.39 14.35
N ASN A 63 0.63 -10.00 14.67
CA ASN A 63 -0.68 -9.56 14.18
C ASN A 63 -1.05 -8.13 14.63
N PHE A 64 -0.78 -7.78 15.89
CA PHE A 64 -0.98 -6.44 16.42
C PHE A 64 -0.09 -5.41 15.72
N LEU A 65 1.19 -5.72 15.49
CA LEU A 65 2.10 -4.83 14.77
C LEU A 65 1.69 -4.62 13.32
N GLU A 66 1.17 -5.66 12.66
CA GLU A 66 0.57 -5.51 11.33
C GLU A 66 -0.65 -4.58 11.36
N TYR A 67 -1.50 -4.69 12.38
CA TYR A 67 -2.65 -3.81 12.56
C TYR A 67 -2.24 -2.34 12.80
N MET A 68 -1.21 -2.09 13.60
CA MET A 68 -0.70 -0.73 13.86
C MET A 68 -0.22 -0.01 12.59
N ASN A 69 0.16 -0.75 11.54
CA ASN A 69 0.52 -0.14 10.25
C ASN A 69 -0.69 0.48 9.51
N LEU A 70 -1.92 0.19 9.95
CA LEU A 70 -3.15 0.70 9.34
C LEU A 70 -3.53 2.10 9.82
N GLU A 71 -3.11 2.51 11.01
CA GLU A 71 -3.48 3.82 11.57
C GLU A 71 -3.03 4.99 10.67
N PRO A 72 -1.78 5.04 10.19
CA PRO A 72 -1.38 6.05 9.21
C PRO A 72 -2.20 6.00 7.93
N ILE A 73 -2.57 4.80 7.45
CA ILE A 73 -3.37 4.62 6.23
C ILE A 73 -4.76 5.22 6.42
N TYR A 74 -5.41 5.00 7.56
CA TYR A 74 -6.73 5.56 7.86
C TYR A 74 -6.73 7.08 7.97
N SER A 75 -5.70 7.68 8.57
CA SER A 75 -5.52 9.14 8.56
C SER A 75 -5.47 9.69 7.14
N GLU A 76 -4.73 9.02 6.25
CA GLU A 76 -4.55 9.46 4.86
C GLU A 76 -5.81 9.23 4.01
N LEU A 77 -6.58 8.17 4.27
CA LEU A 77 -7.90 7.98 3.65
C LEU A 77 -8.87 9.11 3.99
N VAL A 78 -8.89 9.57 5.25
CA VAL A 78 -9.71 10.73 5.65
C VAL A 78 -9.28 12.01 4.92
N LEU A 79 -7.99 12.18 4.66
CA LEU A 79 -7.50 13.30 3.85
C LEU A 79 -7.98 13.20 2.40
N ILE A 80 -7.91 12.01 1.79
CA ILE A 80 -8.43 11.78 0.43
C ILE A 80 -9.94 12.06 0.36
N ASP A 81 -10.71 11.64 1.36
CA ASP A 81 -12.16 11.91 1.43
C ASP A 81 -12.44 13.42 1.42
N LYS A 82 -11.71 14.19 2.22
CA LYS A 82 -11.82 15.66 2.24
C LYS A 82 -11.51 16.27 0.88
N LEU A 83 -10.43 15.82 0.23
CA LEU A 83 -10.06 16.33 -1.09
C LEU A 83 -11.11 16.00 -2.15
N LEU A 84 -11.75 14.84 -2.11
CA LEU A 84 -12.84 14.50 -3.02
C LEU A 84 -14.11 15.33 -2.77
N ILE A 85 -14.37 15.71 -1.51
CA ILE A 85 -15.46 16.62 -1.16
C ILE A 85 -15.16 18.04 -1.65
N ASP A 86 -13.93 18.52 -1.46
CA ASP A 86 -13.49 19.86 -1.85
C ASP A 86 -13.39 20.01 -3.38
N PHE A 87 -13.14 18.91 -4.11
CA PHE A 87 -12.90 18.88 -5.55
C PHE A 87 -13.66 17.74 -6.26
N PRO A 88 -15.00 17.75 -6.26
CA PRO A 88 -15.82 16.60 -6.68
C PRO A 88 -15.70 16.25 -8.18
N GLU A 89 -15.52 17.26 -9.04
CA GLU A 89 -15.49 17.08 -10.51
C GLU A 89 -14.07 17.02 -11.08
N GLU A 90 -13.07 17.10 -10.21
CA GLU A 90 -11.68 17.21 -10.64
C GLU A 90 -11.08 15.86 -11.02
N SER A 91 -10.11 15.93 -11.93
CA SER A 91 -9.35 14.75 -12.34
C SER A 91 -8.57 14.16 -11.17
N ASP A 92 -8.38 12.84 -11.18
CA ASP A 92 -7.56 12.14 -10.17
C ASP A 92 -6.15 12.73 -10.07
N GLN A 93 -5.61 13.19 -11.21
CA GLN A 93 -4.31 13.85 -11.25
C GLN A 93 -4.29 15.13 -10.39
N LYS A 94 -5.34 15.95 -10.45
CA LYS A 94 -5.44 17.16 -9.62
C LYS A 94 -5.61 16.82 -8.15
N ILE A 95 -6.42 15.82 -7.80
CA ILE A 95 -6.57 15.34 -6.41
C ILE A 95 -5.22 14.88 -5.84
N ILE A 96 -4.44 14.13 -6.62
CA ILE A 96 -3.10 13.67 -6.23
C ILE A 96 -2.11 14.85 -6.09
N GLU A 97 -2.26 15.90 -6.88
CA GLU A 97 -1.45 17.12 -6.77
C GLU A 97 -1.77 17.90 -5.50
N GLU A 98 -3.05 18.08 -5.18
CA GLU A 98 -3.49 18.72 -3.93
C GLU A 98 -3.04 17.91 -2.71
N TYR A 99 -3.22 16.60 -2.72
CA TYR A 99 -2.71 15.70 -1.68
C TYR A 99 -1.22 15.94 -1.40
N LYS A 100 -0.39 16.05 -2.44
CA LYS A 100 1.05 16.32 -2.27
C LYS A 100 1.34 17.66 -1.64
N LYS A 101 0.55 18.70 -1.94
CA LYS A 101 0.70 20.02 -1.32
C LYS A 101 0.40 19.91 0.16
N THR A 102 -0.74 19.34 0.52
CA THR A 102 -1.17 19.18 1.92
C THR A 102 -0.16 18.38 2.75
N VAL A 103 0.36 17.26 2.24
CA VAL A 103 1.35 16.45 2.97
C VAL A 103 2.70 17.15 3.10
N LYS A 104 3.11 17.97 2.13
CA LYS A 104 4.33 18.78 2.23
C LYS A 104 4.19 19.89 3.27
N ASP A 105 3.01 20.51 3.36
CA ASP A 105 2.76 21.60 4.30
C ASP A 105 2.63 21.09 5.75
N LYS A 106 2.06 19.89 5.96
CA LYS A 106 2.07 19.21 7.27
C LYS A 106 3.49 18.88 7.78
N ASN A 107 4.43 18.61 6.87
CA ASN A 107 5.82 18.27 7.19
C ASN A 107 6.76 19.48 7.21
N ARG A 108 6.26 20.70 7.00
CA ARG A 108 7.02 21.92 7.29
C ARG A 108 6.88 22.22 8.78
N PRO A 109 7.97 22.17 9.57
CA PRO A 109 7.91 22.74 10.90
C PRO A 109 7.52 24.20 10.75
N ASN A 110 6.38 24.57 11.35
CA ASN A 110 5.86 25.92 11.34
C ASN A 110 6.67 26.78 12.34
N THR A 111 7.98 26.87 12.15
CA THR A 111 8.86 27.69 12.98
C THR A 111 9.14 29.00 12.25
N LYS A 112 8.28 30.00 12.49
CA LYS A 112 8.59 31.42 12.25
C LYS A 112 9.68 31.97 13.18
N HIS A 113 10.31 31.13 14.00
CA HIS A 113 11.48 31.51 14.80
C HIS A 113 12.54 30.42 14.79
N SER A 114 13.56 30.58 13.95
CA SER A 114 14.90 30.06 14.26
C SER A 114 15.92 31.01 13.65
N ARG A 115 16.68 31.61 14.55
CA ARG A 115 17.69 32.65 14.34
C ARG A 115 18.68 32.28 13.24
N LYS A 116 19.22 33.31 12.59
CA LYS A 116 20.48 33.24 11.86
C LYS A 116 21.51 32.50 12.73
N ILE A 117 21.89 31.30 12.31
CA ILE A 117 23.17 30.71 12.66
C ILE A 117 23.76 30.24 11.35
N ASP A 118 24.66 31.07 10.84
CA ASP A 118 25.64 30.71 9.85
C ASP A 118 26.65 29.81 10.57
N THR A 119 26.57 28.50 10.38
CA THR A 119 27.69 27.58 10.64
C THR A 119 27.65 26.44 9.64
N ASP A 120 28.84 26.16 9.14
CA ASP A 120 29.18 25.38 7.98
C ASP A 120 28.48 24.02 7.79
N GLN A 121 28.04 23.84 6.54
CA GLN A 121 28.19 22.61 5.75
C GLN A 121 28.02 21.26 6.46
N LYS A 122 26.76 20.88 6.69
CA LYS A 122 26.31 19.49 6.52
C LYS A 122 24.96 19.44 5.79
N LYS A 123 24.90 20.04 4.60
CA LYS A 123 23.91 19.65 3.58
C LYS A 123 24.27 18.24 3.12
N LYS A 124 23.77 17.21 3.81
CA LYS A 124 23.61 15.89 3.18
C LYS A 124 22.56 16.08 2.08
N THR A 125 23.10 16.23 0.88
CA THR A 125 22.43 16.27 -0.41
C THR A 125 21.60 14.99 -0.56
N ASP A 126 20.30 15.07 -0.22
CA ASP A 126 19.31 14.15 -0.77
C ASP A 126 19.46 14.22 -2.29
N THR A 127 20.11 13.21 -2.88
CA THR A 127 20.46 13.19 -4.31
C THR A 127 19.19 13.31 -5.16
N PHE A 128 19.30 13.84 -6.38
CA PHE A 128 18.17 13.97 -7.30
C PHE A 128 17.40 12.65 -7.47
N TYR A 129 18.11 11.51 -7.48
CA TYR A 129 17.55 10.17 -7.52
C TYR A 129 16.80 9.76 -6.24
N GLN A 130 17.31 10.12 -5.05
CA GLN A 130 16.61 9.90 -3.78
C GLN A 130 15.32 10.75 -3.66
N ARG A 131 15.33 11.99 -4.18
CA ARG A 131 14.13 12.84 -4.22
C ARG A 131 13.09 12.33 -5.23
N LYS A 132 13.52 11.83 -6.39
CA LYS A 132 12.62 11.21 -7.38
C LYS A 132 11.94 9.96 -6.82
N GLY A 133 12.69 9.10 -6.11
CA GLY A 133 12.15 7.91 -5.45
C GLY A 133 11.06 8.23 -4.43
N LYS A 134 11.34 9.15 -3.49
CA LYS A 134 10.33 9.61 -2.50
C LYS A 134 9.09 10.24 -3.15
N ARG A 135 9.27 11.06 -4.20
CA ARG A 135 8.15 11.69 -4.92
C ARG A 135 7.28 10.66 -5.64
N SER A 136 7.90 9.68 -6.32
CA SER A 136 7.19 8.59 -7.00
C SER A 136 6.40 7.71 -6.02
N ARG A 137 7.02 7.38 -4.87
CA ARG A 137 6.38 6.61 -3.80
C ARG A 137 5.13 7.28 -3.24
N ASN A 138 5.20 8.59 -2.96
CA ASN A 138 4.04 9.34 -2.49
C ASN A 138 2.94 9.46 -3.56
N VAL A 139 3.30 9.49 -4.85
CA VAL A 139 2.32 9.46 -5.95
C VAL A 139 1.59 8.13 -5.98
N LYS A 140 2.33 7.01 -5.95
CA LYS A 140 1.72 5.67 -5.97
C LYS A 140 0.85 5.43 -4.75
N PHE A 141 1.34 5.83 -3.58
CA PHE A 141 0.55 5.80 -2.35
C PHE A 141 -0.77 6.54 -2.49
N ALA A 142 -0.74 7.80 -2.91
CA ALA A 142 -1.95 8.59 -3.14
C ALA A 142 -2.88 7.96 -4.19
N LYS A 143 -2.33 7.44 -5.30
CA LYS A 143 -3.10 6.74 -6.34
C LYS A 143 -3.81 5.51 -5.79
N ASN A 144 -3.12 4.70 -5.00
CA ASN A 144 -3.68 3.49 -4.40
C ASN A 144 -4.82 3.83 -3.43
N LEU A 145 -4.63 4.83 -2.57
CA LEU A 145 -5.69 5.29 -1.65
C LEU A 145 -6.88 5.88 -2.40
N LEU A 146 -6.64 6.72 -3.40
CA LEU A 146 -7.68 7.33 -4.21
C LEU A 146 -8.50 6.29 -4.99
N THR A 147 -7.82 5.30 -5.58
CA THR A 147 -8.46 4.20 -6.30
C THR A 147 -9.32 3.37 -5.35
N ALA A 148 -8.81 3.03 -4.17
CA ALA A 148 -9.58 2.34 -3.14
C ALA A 148 -10.79 3.17 -2.71
N THR A 149 -10.63 4.48 -2.54
CA THR A 149 -11.75 5.38 -2.19
C THR A 149 -12.84 5.39 -3.25
N ARG A 150 -12.48 5.58 -4.53
CA ARG A 150 -13.45 5.63 -5.63
C ARG A 150 -14.15 4.31 -5.88
N LYS A 151 -13.43 3.18 -5.87
CA LYS A 151 -14.01 1.86 -6.16
C LYS A 151 -14.85 1.31 -5.00
N LEU A 152 -14.42 1.55 -3.77
CA LEU A 152 -15.09 0.97 -2.61
C LEU A 152 -16.17 1.89 -2.02
N GLY A 153 -16.09 3.21 -2.23
CA GLY A 153 -17.11 4.24 -1.94
C GLY A 153 -17.51 4.36 -0.46
N ASN A 154 -18.07 3.29 0.08
CA ASN A 154 -18.45 3.10 1.47
C ASN A 154 -17.20 3.07 2.39
N LYS A 155 -17.25 3.88 3.47
CA LYS A 155 -16.16 4.00 4.46
C LYS A 155 -15.89 2.70 5.22
N GLU A 156 -16.93 1.96 5.60
CA GLU A 156 -16.81 0.69 6.30
C GLU A 156 -16.21 -0.38 5.40
N LEU A 157 -16.64 -0.41 4.13
CA LEU A 157 -16.10 -1.33 3.14
C LEU A 157 -14.60 -1.10 2.91
N ARG A 158 -14.19 0.17 2.86
CA ARG A 158 -12.77 0.57 2.80
C ARG A 158 -11.99 0.14 4.04
N LYS A 159 -12.55 0.37 5.23
CA LYS A 159 -11.91 -0.07 6.48
C LYS A 159 -11.71 -1.59 6.49
N ASN A 160 -12.74 -2.34 6.11
CA ASN A 160 -12.71 -3.81 5.99
C ASN A 160 -11.65 -4.28 4.98
N PHE A 161 -11.56 -3.64 3.81
CA PHE A 161 -10.52 -3.94 2.81
C PHE A 161 -9.11 -3.84 3.39
N PHE A 162 -8.76 -2.69 3.99
CA PHE A 162 -7.42 -2.48 4.53
C PHE A 162 -7.13 -3.36 5.76
N ASN A 163 -8.16 -3.64 6.58
CA ASN A 163 -8.06 -4.58 7.70
C ASN A 163 -7.74 -6.00 7.27
N ARG A 164 -8.34 -6.49 6.17
CA ARG A 164 -8.08 -7.83 5.66
C ARG A 164 -6.77 -7.89 4.90
N ALA A 165 -6.50 -6.91 4.05
CA ALA A 165 -5.29 -6.89 3.25
C ALA A 165 -4.04 -6.74 4.13
N LYS A 166 -4.09 -5.92 5.19
CA LYS A 166 -2.93 -5.58 6.04
C LYS A 166 -1.73 -5.16 5.20
N PHE A 167 -1.95 -4.23 4.27
CA PHE A 167 -0.88 -3.76 3.40
C PHE A 167 0.25 -3.12 4.21
N THR A 168 1.48 -3.54 3.94
CA THR A 168 2.64 -2.82 4.43
C THR A 168 2.79 -1.50 3.66
N MET A 169 3.42 -0.51 4.30
CA MET A 169 3.64 0.79 3.66
C MET A 169 4.49 0.70 2.38
N SER A 170 5.41 -0.28 2.31
CA SER A 170 6.20 -0.53 1.10
C SER A 170 5.33 -1.00 -0.07
N ILE A 171 4.37 -1.91 0.16
CA ILE A 171 3.45 -2.33 -0.90
C ILE A 171 2.63 -1.16 -1.40
N LEU A 172 2.09 -0.32 -0.51
CA LEU A 172 1.29 0.84 -0.91
C LEU A 172 2.10 1.92 -1.64
N THR A 173 3.40 2.01 -1.41
CA THR A 173 4.26 3.04 -2.01
C THR A 173 4.97 2.57 -3.27
N ASP A 174 5.25 1.28 -3.41
CA ASP A 174 6.04 0.74 -4.51
C ASP A 174 5.21 -0.02 -5.55
N LYS A 175 4.06 -0.59 -5.17
CA LYS A 175 3.22 -1.43 -6.03
C LYS A 175 1.89 -0.75 -6.40
N ASP A 176 1.29 -1.21 -7.49
CA ASP A 176 -0.10 -0.89 -7.86
C ASP A 176 -1.00 -1.97 -7.28
N ILE A 177 -1.88 -1.61 -6.34
CA ILE A 177 -2.76 -2.56 -5.65
C ILE A 177 -4.13 -2.70 -6.32
N THR A 178 -4.35 -2.04 -7.47
CA THR A 178 -5.64 -2.05 -8.18
C THR A 178 -6.18 -3.47 -8.41
N PRO A 179 -5.38 -4.47 -8.81
CA PRO A 179 -5.88 -5.84 -8.99
C PRO A 179 -6.45 -6.49 -7.72
N ILE A 180 -6.00 -6.05 -6.54
CA ILE A 180 -6.47 -6.55 -5.24
C ILE A 180 -7.73 -5.79 -4.82
N ILE A 181 -7.81 -4.49 -5.12
CA ILE A 181 -9.04 -3.70 -4.93
C ILE A 181 -10.17 -4.28 -5.79
N ASP A 182 -9.89 -4.63 -7.04
CA ASP A 182 -10.88 -5.18 -7.97
C ASP A 182 -11.41 -6.53 -7.52
N GLU A 183 -10.51 -7.42 -7.10
CA GLU A 183 -10.90 -8.69 -6.49
C GLU A 183 -11.81 -8.47 -5.27
N PHE A 184 -11.46 -7.53 -4.40
CA PHE A 184 -12.27 -7.24 -3.21
C PHE A 184 -13.61 -6.62 -3.58
N TYR A 185 -13.65 -5.71 -4.53
CA TYR A 185 -14.89 -5.11 -5.01
C TYR A 185 -15.84 -6.19 -5.53
N GLU A 186 -15.37 -7.10 -6.37
CA GLU A 186 -16.21 -8.18 -6.90
C GLU A 186 -16.77 -9.10 -5.81
N LEU A 187 -15.99 -9.37 -4.76
CA LEU A 187 -16.43 -10.17 -3.61
C LEU A 187 -17.52 -9.50 -2.78
N PHE A 188 -17.58 -8.16 -2.76
CA PHE A 188 -18.45 -7.40 -1.87
C PHE A 188 -19.38 -6.40 -2.57
N LYS A 189 -19.48 -6.43 -3.90
CA LYS A 189 -20.29 -5.48 -4.69
C LYS A 189 -21.77 -5.44 -4.30
N ASP A 190 -22.31 -6.56 -3.81
CA ASP A 190 -23.72 -6.63 -3.41
C ASP A 190 -23.97 -5.91 -2.08
N PHE A 191 -22.95 -5.75 -1.23
CA PHE A 191 -23.02 -4.93 -0.02
C PHE A 191 -22.95 -3.43 -0.28
N GLN A 192 -22.67 -3.01 -1.52
CA GLN A 192 -22.67 -1.58 -1.90
C GLN A 192 -24.03 -1.07 -2.36
N LYS A 193 -24.98 -1.97 -2.66
CA LYS A 193 -26.30 -1.62 -3.22
C LYS A 193 -27.37 -1.32 -2.15
N THR A 194 -27.00 -1.44 -0.88
CA THR A 194 -27.80 -1.10 0.31
C THR A 194 -27.29 0.20 0.92
#